data_AF-K1S8G5-F1
#
_entry.id   AF-K1S8G5-F1
#
_cell.length_a   1.000
_cell.length_b   1.000
_cell.length_c   1.000
_cell.angle_alpha   90.00
_cell.angle_beta   90.00
_cell.angle_gamma   90.00
#
_symmetry.space_group_name_H-M   'P 1'
#
loop_
_entity.id
_entity.type
_entity.pdbx_description
1 polymer ?
#
loop_
_entity_poly.entity_id
_entity_poly.type
_entity_poly.pdbx_seq_one_letter_code
_entity_poly.pdbx_strand_id
1 'polypeptide(L)' 'AQTLLICDGEKPVGIAGIMGGENSMITDDVQTMLFEAATFDGTNIRKTTKRIGLRTDASGKV' A
#
# COMPACT_ATOMS: atom_id res chain seq x y z
N ALA A 1 15.49 5.10 3.75
CA ALA A 1 14.10 5.57 3.74
C ALA A 1 13.27 4.55 4.51
N GLN A 2 12.51 4.97 5.52
CA GLN A 2 11.55 4.09 6.20
C GLN A 2 10.44 3.71 5.23
N THR A 3 9.91 2.49 5.36
CA THR A 3 8.71 2.06 4.63
C THR A 3 7.55 2.95 5.08
N LEU A 4 6.88 3.63 4.14
CA LEU A 4 5.62 4.30 4.45
C LEU A 4 4.49 3.26 4.51
N LEU A 5 3.74 3.28 5.60
CA LEU A 5 2.60 2.39 5.83
C LEU A 5 1.31 3.21 5.88
N ILE A 6 0.24 2.59 5.45
CA ILE A 6 -1.12 3.05 5.69
C ILE A 6 -1.61 2.28 6.91
N CYS A 7 -2.12 2.98 7.91
CA CYS A 7 -2.57 2.39 9.16
C CYS A 7 -4.01 2.79 9.44
N ASP A 8 -4.77 1.88 10.03
CA ASP A 8 -5.98 2.24 10.77
C ASP A 8 -5.58 2.74 12.18
N GLY A 9 -6.56 2.87 13.09
CA GLY A 9 -6.32 3.32 14.46
C GLY A 9 -5.52 2.34 15.33
N GLU A 10 -5.27 1.12 14.86
CA GLU A 10 -4.70 0.02 15.64
C GLU A 10 -3.47 -0.63 14.96
N LYS A 11 -3.49 -0.79 13.64
CA LYS A 11 -2.52 -1.59 12.88
C LYS A 11 -2.32 -1.10 11.43
N PRO A 12 -1.22 -1.51 10.78
CA PRO A 12 -1.04 -1.31 9.35
C PRO A 12 -2.08 -2.06 8.53
N VAL A 13 -2.55 -1.43 7.45
CA VAL A 13 -3.48 -1.96 6.45
C VAL A 13 -2.90 -1.94 5.04
N GLY A 14 -1.66 -1.46 4.85
CA GLY A 14 -1.02 -1.51 3.54
C GLY A 14 0.36 -0.85 3.51
N ILE A 15 1.13 -1.17 2.47
CA ILE A 15 2.37 -0.49 2.11
C ILE A 15 2.03 0.58 1.09
N ALA A 16 2.18 1.84 1.49
CA ALA A 16 1.70 3.00 0.73
C ALA A 16 2.24 3.00 -0.71
N GLY A 17 1.32 3.00 -1.68
CA GLY A 17 1.64 3.03 -3.11
C GLY A 17 2.27 1.75 -3.67
N ILE A 18 2.32 0.66 -2.91
CA ILE A 18 2.92 -0.61 -3.35
C ILE A 18 1.89 -1.76 -3.29
N MET A 19 1.32 -2.03 -2.12
CA MET A 19 0.45 -3.19 -1.92
C MET A 19 -0.50 -2.97 -0.74
N GLY A 20 -1.76 -3.38 -0.88
CA GLY A 20 -2.70 -3.43 0.24
C GLY A 20 -2.36 -4.54 1.24
N GLY A 21 -2.88 -4.43 2.45
CA GLY A 21 -2.78 -5.47 3.48
C GLY A 21 -3.82 -6.56 3.27
N GLU A 22 -3.49 -7.78 3.70
CA GLU A 22 -4.43 -8.91 3.69
C GLU A 22 -5.68 -8.61 4.56
N ASN A 23 -5.47 -7.93 5.69
CA ASN A 23 -6.52 -7.53 6.62
C ASN A 23 -7.46 -6.42 6.10
N SER A 24 -7.13 -5.78 4.98
CA SER A 24 -7.97 -4.76 4.33
C SER A 24 -8.30 -5.13 2.90
N MET A 25 -8.05 -6.37 2.48
CA MET A 25 -8.39 -6.87 1.16
C MET A 25 -9.90 -6.91 1.00
N ILE A 26 -10.38 -6.54 -0.20
CA ILE A 26 -11.78 -6.71 -0.56
C ILE A 26 -12.03 -8.19 -0.86
N THR A 27 -13.04 -8.77 -0.21
CA THR A 27 -13.53 -10.14 -0.43
C THR A 27 -15.01 -10.11 -0.84
N ASP A 28 -15.57 -11.28 -1.18
CA ASP A 28 -16.97 -11.42 -1.59
C ASP A 28 -17.98 -11.02 -0.50
N ASP A 29 -17.55 -11.04 0.77
CA ASP A 29 -18.40 -10.71 1.92
C ASP A 29 -18.39 -9.21 2.28
N VAL A 30 -17.57 -8.39 1.62
CA VAL A 30 -17.42 -6.97 1.95
C VAL A 30 -18.68 -6.18 1.56
N GLN A 31 -19.34 -5.58 2.54
CA GLN A 31 -20.55 -4.77 2.33
C GLN A 31 -20.27 -3.27 2.20
N THR A 32 -19.08 -2.81 2.57
CA THR A 32 -18.72 -1.39 2.56
C THR A 32 -17.28 -1.24 2.12
N MET A 33 -17.05 -0.33 1.17
CA MET A 33 -15.76 -0.10 0.55
C MET A 33 -15.30 1.35 0.75
N LEU A 34 -14.01 1.52 0.98
CA LEU A 34 -13.33 2.81 0.95
C LEU A 34 -12.41 2.84 -0.27
N PHE A 35 -12.50 3.90 -1.07
CA PHE A 35 -11.57 4.14 -2.17
C PHE A 35 -10.44 5.04 -1.71
N GLU A 36 -9.22 4.58 -1.90
CA GLU A 36 -8.02 5.39 -1.68
C GLU A 36 -7.51 5.94 -3.02
N ALA A 37 -7.30 7.25 -3.07
CA ALA A 37 -6.63 7.93 -4.17
C ALA A 37 -5.62 8.92 -3.58
N ALA A 38 -4.34 8.53 -3.59
CA ALA A 38 -3.27 9.29 -2.98
C ALA A 38 -2.01 9.27 -3.86
N THR A 39 -1.15 10.27 -3.68
CA THR A 39 0.18 10.34 -4.30
C THR A 39 1.23 10.35 -3.20
N PHE A 40 2.14 9.38 -3.23
CA PHE A 40 3.24 9.29 -2.27
C PHE A 40 4.57 9.70 -2.91
N ASP A 41 5.58 9.96 -2.08
CA ASP A 41 6.94 10.25 -2.54
C ASP A 41 7.52 9.06 -3.33
N GLY A 42 7.78 9.29 -4.63
CA GLY A 42 8.28 8.24 -5.51
C GLY A 42 9.68 7.72 -5.16
N THR A 43 10.51 8.52 -4.50
CA THR A 43 11.79 8.05 -3.94
C THR A 43 11.56 7.07 -2.80
N ASN A 44 10.55 7.29 -1.96
CA ASN A 44 10.19 6.35 -0.90
C ASN A 44 9.70 5.03 -1.51
N ILE A 45 8.75 5.10 -2.45
CA ILE A 45 8.19 3.91 -3.12
C ILE A 45 9.32 3.09 -3.77
N ARG A 46 10.15 3.69 -4.63
CA ARG A 46 11.23 2.97 -5.32
C ARG A 46 12.22 2.30 -4.36
N LYS A 47 12.60 2.99 -3.27
CA LYS A 47 13.50 2.42 -2.25
C LYS A 47 12.84 1.28 -1.49
N THR A 48 11.56 1.41 -1.16
CA THR A 48 10.78 0.40 -0.44
C THR A 48 10.54 -0.84 -1.30
N THR A 49 10.05 -0.69 -2.53
CA THR A 49 9.88 -1.76 -3.54
C THR A 49 11.16 -2.58 -3.70
N LYS A 50 12.31 -1.92 -3.88
CA LYS A 50 13.61 -2.61 -4.00
C LYS A 50 13.99 -3.35 -2.71
N ARG A 51 13.74 -2.76 -1.53
CA ARG A 51 14.06 -3.38 -0.24
C ARG A 51 13.26 -4.65 0.00
N ILE A 52 11.97 -4.64 -0.31
CA ILE A 52 11.08 -5.78 -0.05
C ILE A 52 11.01 -6.77 -1.22
N GLY A 53 11.67 -6.48 -2.34
CA GLY A 53 11.69 -7.34 -3.52
C GLY A 53 10.35 -7.47 -4.24
N LEU A 54 9.41 -6.55 -4.00
CA LEU A 54 8.04 -6.62 -4.52
C LEU A 54 7.77 -5.44 -5.45
N ARG A 55 7.60 -5.74 -6.74
CA ARG A 55 7.16 -4.77 -7.76
C ARG A 55 5.75 -5.13 -8.21
N THR A 56 4.83 -4.20 -8.01
CA THR A 56 3.42 -4.25 -8.42
C THR A 56 3.14 -3.19 -9.48
N ASP A 57 1.99 -3.29 -10.16
CA ASP A 57 1.53 -2.27 -11.10
C ASP A 57 1.42 -0.88 -10.47
N ALA A 58 0.98 -0.80 -9.20
CA ALA A 58 0.91 0.45 -8.45
C ALA A 58 2.31 1.07 -8.30
N SER A 59 3.28 0.30 -7.80
CA SER A 59 4.67 0.76 -7.64
C SER A 59 5.39 0.98 -8.97
N GLY A 60 4.89 0.42 -10.07
CA GLY A 60 5.46 0.53 -11.41
C GLY A 60 5.14 1.85 -12.12
N LYS A 61 4.12 2.59 -11.66
CA LYS A 61 3.70 3.90 -12.21
C LYS A 61 4.48 5.08 -11.63
N VAL A 62 5.50 4.79 -10.81
CA VAL A 62 6.28 5.73 -10.01
C VAL A 62 7.67 5.95 -10.60
#